data_AF-A0A8J6PKE7-F1
#
_entry.id   AF-A0A8J6PKE7-F1
#
_cell.length_a   1.000
_cell.length_b   1.000
_cell.length_c   1.000
_cell.angle_alpha   90.00
_cell.angle_beta   90.00
_cell.angle_gamma   90.00
#
_symmetry.space_group_name_H-M   'P 1'
#
loop_
_entity.id
_entity.type
_entity.pdbx_description
1 polymer ?
#
loop_
_entity_poly.entity_id
_entity_poly.type
_entity_poly.pdbx_seq_one_letter_code
_entity_poly.pdbx_strand_id
1 'polypeptide(L)' 'METSVVRTLLIDNYDSFTYNLADLLTAVNEMPPTVVTNDVAWEALDFARFDNVVISPGPGDPTVTDDFGIAARVF' A
#
# COMPACT_ATOMS: atom_id res chain seq x y z
N MET A 1 11.45 -24.13 6.09
CA MET A 1 11.55 -22.72 6.52
C MET A 1 10.16 -22.32 6.92
N GLU A 2 9.98 -21.85 8.14
CA GLU A 2 8.71 -21.26 8.57
C GLU A 2 8.56 -19.94 7.82
N THR A 3 7.65 -19.88 6.86
CA THR A 3 7.30 -18.64 6.17
C THR A 3 6.52 -17.80 7.18
N SER A 4 7.16 -16.79 7.77
CA SER A 4 6.44 -15.83 8.59
C SER A 4 5.47 -15.06 7.70
N VAL A 5 4.19 -15.08 8.03
CA VAL A 5 3.16 -14.28 7.35
C VAL A 5 3.56 -12.80 7.38
N VAL A 6 3.53 -12.14 6.22
CA VAL A 6 3.92 -10.73 6.08
C VAL A 6 2.66 -9.86 5.96
N ARG A 7 2.45 -8.97 6.94
CA ARG A 7 1.33 -8.02 6.95
C ARG A 7 1.69 -6.79 6.13
N THR A 8 1.13 -6.72 4.93
CA THR A 8 1.38 -5.62 3.99
C THR A 8 0.28 -4.56 4.05
N LEU A 9 0.68 -3.28 4.12
CA LEU A 9 -0.18 -2.15 3.77
C LEU A 9 0.04 -1.83 2.29
N LEU A 10 -1.02 -1.84 1.48
CA LEU A 10 -1.00 -1.42 0.07
C LEU A 10 -1.69 -0.06 -0.06
N ILE A 11 -0.94 0.98 -0.43
CA ILE A 11 -1.47 2.31 -0.71
C ILE A 11 -1.82 2.38 -2.19
N ASP A 12 -3.10 2.61 -2.49
CA ASP A 12 -3.67 2.75 -3.83
C ASP A 12 -3.65 4.21 -4.27
N ASN A 13 -2.86 4.51 -5.30
CA ASN A 13 -2.82 5.79 -5.99
C ASN A 13 -3.87 5.86 -7.12
N TYR A 14 -5.01 5.19 -6.96
CA TYR A 14 -6.11 5.08 -7.93
C TYR A 14 -5.71 4.41 -9.25
N ASP A 15 -4.99 3.30 -9.16
CA ASP A 15 -4.54 2.55 -10.33
C ASP A 15 -5.43 1.36 -10.66
N SER A 16 -5.62 1.11 -11.95
CA SER A 16 -6.44 -0.01 -12.42
C SER A 16 -5.88 -1.39 -12.07
N PHE A 17 -4.60 -1.50 -11.71
CA PHE A 17 -3.91 -2.75 -11.40
C PHE A 17 -3.69 -2.98 -9.89
N THR A 18 -4.21 -2.11 -9.00
CA THR A 18 -4.07 -2.26 -7.55
C THR A 18 -4.50 -3.65 -7.04
N TYR A 19 -5.61 -4.18 -7.56
CA TYR A 19 -6.06 -5.53 -7.16
C TYR A 19 -5.21 -6.66 -7.75
N ASN A 20 -4.57 -6.45 -8.90
CA ASN A 20 -3.59 -7.42 -9.39
C ASN A 20 -2.37 -7.49 -8.46
N LEU A 21 -1.91 -6.35 -7.93
CA LEU A 21 -0.88 -6.34 -6.89
C LEU A 21 -1.36 -7.02 -5.61
N ALA A 22 -2.61 -6.78 -5.20
CA ALA A 22 -3.17 -7.44 -4.01
C ALA A 22 -3.23 -8.97 -4.15
N ASP A 23 -3.61 -9.49 -5.32
CA ASP A 23 -3.62 -10.93 -5.59
C ASP A 23 -2.20 -11.52 -5.56
N LEU A 24 -1.22 -10.85 -6.18
CA LEU A 24 0.18 -11.28 -6.17
C LEU A 24 0.77 -11.27 -4.75
N LEU A 25 0.50 -10.22 -3.97
CA LEU A 25 0.94 -10.11 -2.57
C LEU A 25 0.31 -11.21 -1.71
N THR A 26 -0.98 -11.51 -1.92
CA THR A 26 -1.67 -12.60 -1.23
C THR A 26 -1.01 -13.95 -1.52
N ALA A 27 -0.66 -14.21 -2.79
CA ALA A 27 -0.03 -15.45 -3.20
C ALA A 27 1.37 -15.64 -2.59
N VAL A 28 2.12 -14.55 -2.39
CA VAL A 28 3.49 -14.61 -1.83
C VAL A 28 3.50 -14.59 -0.30
N ASN A 29 2.62 -13.79 0.32
CA ASN A 29 2.62 -13.57 1.77
C ASN A 29 1.66 -14.50 2.53
N GLU A 30 0.90 -15.32 1.82
CA GLU A 30 -0.16 -16.19 2.35
C GLU A 30 -1.26 -15.43 3.11
N MET A 31 -1.36 -14.12 2.90
CA MET A 31 -2.33 -13.24 3.53
C MET A 31 -2.57 -12.00 2.68
N PRO A 32 -3.84 -11.55 2.53
CA PRO A 32 -4.14 -10.35 1.76
C PRO A 32 -3.57 -9.08 2.41
N PRO A 33 -3.12 -8.11 1.59
CA PRO A 33 -2.75 -6.80 2.11
C PRO A 33 -3.97 -6.04 2.63
N THR A 34 -3.75 -5.09 3.52
CA THR A 34 -4.74 -4.05 3.81
C THR A 34 -4.60 -2.96 2.75
N VAL A 35 -5.65 -2.71 1.97
CA VAL A 35 -5.64 -1.67 0.92
C VAL A 35 -6.26 -0.39 1.44
N VAL A 36 -5.59 0.74 1.23
CA VAL A 36 -6.08 2.10 1.53
C VAL A 36 -5.78 3.02 0.36
N THR A 37 -6.58 4.05 0.12
CA THR A 37 -6.29 5.07 -0.90
C THR A 37 -5.22 6.06 -0.41
N ASN A 38 -4.51 6.69 -1.34
CA ASN A 38 -3.46 7.66 -1.02
C ASN A 38 -3.98 8.98 -0.39
N ASP A 39 -5.29 9.19 -0.34
CA ASP A 39 -5.96 10.33 0.30
C ASP A 39 -6.50 10.02 1.71
N VAL A 40 -6.26 8.81 2.23
CA VAL A 40 -6.64 8.45 3.61
C VAL A 40 -5.95 9.37 4.62
N ALA A 41 -6.64 9.74 5.69
CA ALA A 41 -6.04 10.52 6.75
C ALA A 41 -4.86 9.76 7.39
N TRP A 42 -3.68 10.38 7.46
CA TRP A 42 -2.46 9.77 7.99
C TRP A 42 -2.64 9.24 9.41
N GLU A 43 -3.36 9.98 10.24
CA GLU A 43 -3.63 9.66 11.64
C GLU A 43 -4.56 8.44 11.81
N ALA A 44 -5.25 8.02 10.76
CA ALA A 44 -6.06 6.82 10.75
C ALA A 44 -5.24 5.53 10.56
N LEU A 45 -3.95 5.66 10.18
CA LEU A 45 -3.08 4.52 9.93
C LEU A 45 -2.25 4.18 11.18
N ASP A 46 -2.43 2.94 11.65
CA ASP A 46 -1.56 2.34 12.65
C ASP A 46 -0.47 1.49 11.96
N PHE A 47 0.65 2.12 11.66
CA PHE A 47 1.77 1.48 10.95
C PHE A 47 2.41 0.33 11.73
N ALA A 48 2.24 0.25 13.05
CA ALA A 48 2.79 -0.84 13.87
C ALA A 48 2.13 -2.21 13.58
N ARG A 49 1.01 -2.21 12.85
CA ARG A 49 0.30 -3.43 12.43
C ARG A 49 0.89 -4.09 11.20
N PHE A 50 1.79 -3.41 10.50
CA PHE A 50 2.32 -3.83 9.20
C PHE A 50 3.81 -4.08 9.27
N ASP A 51 4.26 -5.07 8.52
CA ASP A 51 5.67 -5.45 8.38
C ASP A 51 6.31 -4.70 7.20
N ASN A 52 5.51 -4.25 6.23
CA ASN A 52 5.94 -3.43 5.10
C ASN A 52 4.81 -2.57 4.53
N VAL A 53 5.19 -1.66 3.64
CA VAL A 53 4.29 -0.83 2.83
C VAL A 53 4.63 -1.03 1.36
N VAL A 54 3.60 -1.22 0.53
CA VAL A 54 3.68 -1.19 -0.94
C VAL A 54 2.85 -0.01 -1.41
N ILE A 55 3.39 0.79 -2.33
CA ILE A 55 2.67 1.88 -2.98
C ILE A 55 2.38 1.43 -4.41
N SER A 56 1.12 1.45 -4.82
CA SER A 56 0.74 1.12 -6.19
C SER A 56 1.28 2.20 -7.15
N PRO A 57 1.41 1.89 -8.45
CA PRO A 57 1.44 2.95 -9.46
C PRO A 57 0.14 3.77 -9.42
N GLY A 58 0.04 4.79 -10.26
CA GLY A 58 -1.18 5.58 -10.43
C GLY A 58 -0.98 6.75 -11.38
N PRO A 59 -2.07 7.41 -11.82
CA PRO A 59 -1.99 8.66 -12.55
C PRO A 59 -1.45 9.80 -11.67
N GLY A 60 -0.99 10.88 -12.31
CA GLY A 60 -0.50 12.09 -11.63
C GLY A 60 1.01 12.23 -11.64
N ASP A 61 1.51 13.25 -10.94
CA ASP A 61 2.93 13.56 -10.81
C ASP A 61 3.39 13.35 -9.35
N PRO A 62 4.37 12.47 -9.07
CA PRO A 62 4.84 12.22 -7.70
C PRO A 62 5.50 13.45 -7.04
N THR A 63 5.82 14.48 -7.81
CA THR A 63 6.32 15.77 -7.28
C THR A 63 5.21 16.69 -6.79
N VAL A 64 3.95 16.40 -7.13
CA VAL A 64 2.76 17.11 -6.67
C VAL A 64 2.21 16.39 -5.44
N THR A 65 2.24 17.05 -4.29
CA THR A 65 1.82 16.46 -3.00
C THR A 65 0.40 15.91 -3.04
N ASP A 66 -0.52 16.60 -3.69
CA ASP A 66 -1.93 16.18 -3.73
C ASP A 66 -2.13 14.95 -4.63
N ASP A 67 -1.29 14.76 -5.66
CA ASP A 67 -1.31 13.58 -6.52
C ASP A 67 -0.69 12.36 -5.83
N PHE A 68 0.39 12.56 -5.07
CA PHE A 68 1.09 11.46 -4.39
C PHE A 68 0.46 11.09 -3.04
N GLY A 69 -0.15 12.06 -2.36
CA GLY A 69 -0.88 11.88 -1.11
C GLY A 69 0.00 11.41 0.04
N ILE A 70 -0.53 10.50 0.87
CA ILE A 70 0.18 9.97 2.02
C ILE A 70 1.45 9.19 1.68
N ALA A 71 1.60 8.71 0.44
CA ALA A 71 2.78 8.01 -0.01
C ALA A 71 4.05 8.87 0.11
N ALA A 72 3.93 10.21 0.01
CA ALA A 72 5.03 11.16 0.21
C ALA A 72 5.64 11.11 1.62
N ARG A 73 4.89 10.62 2.61
CA ARG A 73 5.27 10.60 4.03
C ARG A 73 5.84 9.25 4.49
N VAL A 74 5.87 8.26 3.60
CA VAL A 74 6.36 6.90 3.90
C VAL A 74 7.90 6.82 3.87
N PHE A 75 8.56 7.78 3.21
CA PHE A 75 10.03 7.91 3.12
C PHE A 75 10.57 8.87 4.16
#